data_AF-A0A948TAD5-F1
#
_entry.id   AF-A0A948TAD5-F1
#
_cell.length_a   1.000
_cell.length_b   1.000
_cell.length_c   1.000
_cell.angle_alpha   90.00
_cell.angle_beta   90.00
_cell.angle_gamma   90.00
#
_symmetry.space_group_name_H-M   'P 1'
#
loop_
_entity.id
_entity.type
_entity.pdbx_description
1 polymer ?
#
loop_
_entity_poly.entity_id
_entity_poly.type
_entity_poly.pdbx_seq_one_letter_code
_entity_poly.pdbx_strand_id
1 'polypeptide(L)'
;MDNLKLEELIREYKKDFNDIIPNEIYKWKAVKCFQDNWDVDSDDFPTMLKLSLSKTKNLLAFINNFPRRMINNYANSFSEEVRVLFKNLYDETQDLVMRIESFRKGIESVHAKWDSEGNKNHYQTYNVISTYLWLRFPDKYYIYKPSIAQEMFERLVGKIKLRSLGAEAVVKTYKLYDEISDVLVKDAELREMLEKSMTADCYQDLDMKTATVDLAYYVNSSYV
;
A
#
# COMPACT_ATOMS: atom_id res chain seq x y z
N MET A 1 -17.97 1.97 -13.08
CA MET A 1 -16.69 2.25 -13.76
C MET A 1 -16.91 2.31 -15.27
N ASP A 2 -16.17 3.14 -16.00
CA ASP A 2 -16.14 3.24 -17.47
C ASP A 2 -15.16 2.19 -18.03
N ASN A 3 -15.69 1.06 -18.47
CA ASN A 3 -14.88 -0.09 -18.88
C ASN A 3 -14.09 0.15 -20.18
N LEU A 4 -14.62 0.96 -21.11
CA LEU A 4 -13.93 1.27 -22.36
C LEU A 4 -12.66 2.08 -22.10
N LYS A 5 -12.73 3.06 -21.19
CA LYS A 5 -11.54 3.79 -20.75
C LYS A 5 -10.56 2.91 -20.00
N LEU A 6 -11.04 1.99 -19.16
CA LEU A 6 -10.15 1.07 -18.47
C LEU A 6 -9.38 0.18 -19.46
N GLU A 7 -10.06 -0.38 -20.46
CA GLU A 7 -9.42 -1.18 -21.52
C GLU A 7 -8.34 -0.38 -22.27
N GLU A 8 -8.59 0.90 -22.55
CA GLU A 8 -7.61 1.79 -23.16
C GLU A 8 -6.38 1.99 -22.25
N LEU A 9 -6.58 2.29 -20.96
CA LEU A 9 -5.48 2.44 -20.00
C LEU A 9 -4.66 1.15 -19.85
N ILE A 10 -5.32 -0.02 -19.85
CA ILE A 10 -4.64 -1.32 -19.80
C ILE A 10 -3.79 -1.53 -21.05
N ARG A 11 -4.32 -1.18 -22.24
CA ARG A 11 -3.58 -1.27 -23.50
C ARG A 11 -2.34 -0.37 -23.51
N GLU A 12 -2.46 0.87 -23.01
CA GLU A 12 -1.33 1.80 -22.88
C GLU A 12 -0.29 1.27 -21.89
N TYR A 13 -0.74 0.81 -20.72
CA TYR A 13 0.12 0.20 -19.71
C TYR A 13 0.88 -1.02 -20.25
N LYS A 14 0.23 -1.91 -21.00
CA LYS A 14 0.89 -3.05 -21.66
C LYS A 14 1.93 -2.60 -22.67
N LYS A 15 1.65 -1.56 -23.46
CA LYS A 15 2.60 -1.04 -24.45
C LYS A 15 3.92 -0.59 -23.83
N ASP A 16 3.84 0.08 -22.68
CA ASP A 16 5.02 0.62 -21.99
C ASP A 16 5.55 -0.32 -20.89
N PHE A 17 4.92 -1.48 -20.70
CA PHE A 17 5.15 -2.38 -19.56
C PHE A 17 6.62 -2.77 -19.36
N ASN A 18 7.31 -3.14 -20.44
CA ASN A 18 8.70 -3.59 -20.36
C ASN A 18 9.68 -2.48 -19.97
N ASP A 19 9.32 -1.21 -20.22
CA ASP A 19 10.13 -0.06 -19.86
C ASP A 19 9.89 0.36 -18.40
N ILE A 20 8.67 0.16 -17.89
CA ILE A 20 8.28 0.56 -16.54
C ILE A 20 8.57 -0.53 -15.48
N ILE A 21 8.32 -1.80 -15.79
CA ILE A 21 8.35 -2.88 -14.79
C ILE A 21 9.70 -3.03 -14.07
N PRO A 22 10.88 -2.82 -14.69
CA PRO A 22 12.15 -2.91 -13.98
C PRO A 22 12.25 -1.90 -12.82
N ASN A 23 11.59 -0.74 -12.95
CA ASN A 23 11.56 0.30 -11.93
C ASN A 23 10.45 0.09 -10.90
N GLU A 24 9.43 -0.71 -11.19
CA GLU A 24 8.26 -0.91 -10.34
C GLU A 24 8.19 -2.30 -9.68
N ILE A 25 9.03 -3.25 -10.09
CA ILE A 25 9.09 -4.62 -9.53
C ILE A 25 9.32 -4.66 -8.01
N TYR A 26 9.83 -3.57 -7.43
CA TYR A 26 10.03 -3.45 -5.98
C TYR A 26 8.73 -3.64 -5.19
N LYS A 27 7.54 -3.38 -5.77
CA LYS A 27 6.25 -3.59 -5.09
C LYS A 27 6.08 -5.07 -4.71
N TRP A 28 6.23 -5.97 -5.67
CA TRP A 28 6.15 -7.42 -5.44
C TRP A 28 7.26 -7.93 -4.52
N LYS A 29 8.47 -7.38 -4.62
CA LYS A 29 9.60 -7.72 -3.71
C LYS A 29 9.35 -7.24 -2.29
N ALA A 30 8.68 -6.10 -2.11
CA ALA A 30 8.32 -5.59 -0.79
C ALA A 30 7.30 -6.50 -0.10
N VAL A 31 6.29 -6.98 -0.83
CA VAL A 31 5.33 -7.96 -0.30
C VAL A 31 6.04 -9.25 0.12
N LYS A 32 6.86 -9.84 -0.77
CA LYS A 32 7.60 -11.07 -0.45
C LYS A 32 8.46 -10.91 0.80
N CYS A 33 9.23 -9.83 0.87
CA CYS A 33 10.07 -9.52 2.02
C CYS A 33 9.24 -9.35 3.30
N PHE A 34 8.08 -8.72 3.24
CA PHE A 34 7.23 -8.58 4.42
C PHE A 34 6.69 -9.94 4.87
N GLN A 35 6.11 -10.72 3.94
CA GLN A 35 5.53 -12.05 4.23
C GLN A 35 6.57 -13.03 4.79
N ASP A 36 7.81 -12.99 4.30
CA ASP A 36 8.88 -13.90 4.76
C ASP A 36 9.38 -13.59 6.18
N ASN A 37 9.18 -12.37 6.67
CA ASN A 37 9.78 -11.91 7.94
C ASN A 37 8.72 -11.58 9.01
N TRP A 38 7.47 -11.39 8.63
CA TRP A 38 6.44 -10.90 9.55
C TRP A 38 6.00 -11.98 10.55
N ASP A 39 6.34 -11.76 11.82
CA ASP A 39 5.82 -12.51 12.95
C ASP A 39 5.46 -11.55 14.09
N VAL A 40 4.16 -11.30 14.25
CA VAL A 40 3.66 -10.33 15.24
C VAL A 40 3.89 -10.79 16.68
N ASP A 41 4.18 -12.07 16.91
CA ASP A 41 4.43 -12.64 18.23
C ASP A 41 5.93 -12.84 18.51
N SER A 42 6.81 -12.42 17.58
CA SER A 42 8.27 -12.42 17.77
C SER A 42 8.70 -11.77 19.08
N ASP A 43 9.60 -12.42 19.82
CA ASP A 43 10.19 -11.88 21.05
C ASP A 43 10.89 -10.54 20.78
N ASP A 44 11.65 -10.45 19.69
CA ASP A 44 12.28 -9.21 19.20
C ASP A 44 11.43 -8.57 18.09
N PHE A 45 10.27 -8.05 18.48
CA PHE A 45 9.35 -7.34 17.58
C PHE A 45 9.99 -6.16 16.83
N PRO A 46 10.83 -5.29 17.45
CA PRO A 46 11.44 -4.18 16.74
C PRO A 46 12.36 -4.63 15.61
N THR A 47 13.20 -5.65 15.84
CA THR A 47 14.05 -6.22 14.78
C THR A 47 13.21 -6.88 13.69
N MET A 48 12.19 -7.67 14.07
CA MET A 48 11.26 -8.31 13.13
C MET A 48 10.56 -7.28 12.22
N LEU A 49 9.99 -6.22 12.80
CA LEU A 49 9.32 -5.15 12.07
C LEU A 49 10.27 -4.45 11.09
N LYS A 50 11.50 -4.14 11.55
CA LYS A 50 12.53 -3.50 10.73
C LYS A 50 12.93 -4.36 9.53
N LEU A 51 13.07 -5.67 9.72
CA LEU A 51 13.36 -6.63 8.65
C LEU A 51 12.20 -6.73 7.64
N SER A 52 10.98 -6.88 8.14
CA SER A 52 9.75 -6.97 7.33
C SER A 52 9.56 -5.75 6.43
N LEU A 53 9.94 -4.55 6.90
CA LEU A 53 9.83 -3.31 6.13
C LEU A 53 11.08 -2.96 5.29
N SER A 54 12.11 -3.80 5.26
CA SER A 54 13.42 -3.43 4.69
C SER A 54 13.40 -3.08 3.19
N LYS A 55 12.51 -3.71 2.40
CA LYS A 55 12.33 -3.45 0.95
C LYS A 55 11.28 -2.38 0.60
N THR A 56 10.75 -1.65 1.58
CA THR A 56 9.64 -0.69 1.36
C THR A 56 10.09 0.75 1.09
N LYS A 57 11.37 1.00 0.76
CA LYS A 57 11.94 2.36 0.61
C LYS A 57 11.10 3.27 -0.30
N ASN A 58 10.72 2.79 -1.48
CA ASN A 58 9.95 3.58 -2.45
C ASN A 58 8.49 3.83 -2.04
N LEU A 59 7.99 3.10 -1.04
CA LEU A 59 6.62 3.18 -0.54
C LEU A 59 6.54 3.98 0.76
N LEU A 60 7.56 3.87 1.61
CA LEU A 60 7.58 4.36 2.99
C LEU A 60 8.80 5.26 3.30
N ALA A 61 9.39 5.87 2.27
CA ALA A 61 10.35 6.96 2.39
C ALA A 61 10.28 7.86 1.14
N PHE A 62 9.92 9.13 1.32
CA PHE A 62 9.89 10.15 0.26
C PHE A 62 10.80 11.33 0.64
N ILE A 63 11.06 12.24 -0.30
CA ILE A 63 11.84 13.46 -0.10
C ILE A 63 11.15 14.27 1.02
N ASN A 64 11.65 14.15 2.26
CA ASN A 64 11.16 14.75 3.52
C ASN A 64 10.01 14.05 4.26
N ASN A 65 9.67 12.80 3.92
CA ASN A 65 8.66 12.02 4.64
C ASN A 65 9.22 10.62 4.98
N PHE A 66 9.32 10.28 6.26
CA PHE A 66 10.08 9.10 6.73
C PHE A 66 9.23 8.13 7.59
N PRO A 67 8.09 7.62 7.09
CA PRO A 67 7.18 6.81 7.89
C PRO A 67 7.81 5.51 8.39
N ARG A 68 8.60 4.82 7.56
CA ARG A 68 9.34 3.61 7.99
C ARG A 68 10.33 3.90 9.11
N ARG A 69 11.03 5.03 9.05
CA ARG A 69 11.97 5.42 10.11
C ARG A 69 11.23 5.67 11.41
N MET A 70 10.11 6.39 11.36
CA MET A 70 9.33 6.70 12.56
C MET A 70 8.75 5.44 13.20
N ILE A 71 8.12 4.55 12.43
CA ILE A 71 7.53 3.34 13.02
C ILE A 71 8.59 2.43 13.64
N ASN A 72 9.79 2.37 13.05
CA ASN A 72 10.91 1.64 13.64
C ASN A 72 11.41 2.30 14.94
N ASN A 73 11.52 3.62 14.98
CA ASN A 73 11.88 4.35 16.20
C ASN A 73 10.84 4.11 17.31
N TYR A 74 9.56 4.16 16.96
CA TYR A 74 8.47 3.88 17.89
C TYR A 74 8.51 2.44 18.40
N ALA A 75 8.74 1.45 17.53
CA ALA A 75 8.86 0.07 17.97
C ALA A 75 10.08 -0.14 18.90
N ASN A 76 11.20 0.52 18.64
CA ASN A 76 12.38 0.46 19.52
C ASN A 76 12.11 1.06 20.91
N SER A 77 11.29 2.11 21.01
CA SER A 77 11.01 2.79 22.30
C SER A 77 9.76 2.26 23.01
N PHE A 78 8.75 1.83 22.26
CA PHE A 78 7.40 1.47 22.74
C PHE A 78 6.92 0.18 22.04
N SER A 79 7.75 -0.87 22.09
CA SER A 79 7.56 -2.12 21.33
C SER A 79 6.16 -2.70 21.46
N GLU A 80 5.69 -2.93 22.68
CA GLU A 80 4.38 -3.57 22.91
C GLU A 80 3.20 -2.67 22.51
N GLU A 81 3.33 -1.36 22.67
CA GLU A 81 2.28 -0.44 22.20
C GLU A 81 2.16 -0.51 20.68
N VAL A 82 3.29 -0.47 19.95
CA VAL A 82 3.29 -0.59 18.48
C VAL A 82 2.84 -1.98 18.04
N ARG A 83 3.23 -3.04 18.74
CA ARG A 83 2.78 -4.41 18.47
C ARG A 83 1.26 -4.53 18.55
N VAL A 84 0.64 -4.00 19.61
CA VAL A 84 -0.82 -3.97 19.78
C VAL A 84 -1.50 -3.20 18.64
N LEU A 85 -0.92 -2.08 18.19
CA LEU A 85 -1.47 -1.33 17.06
C LEU A 85 -1.49 -2.17 15.77
N PHE A 86 -0.39 -2.87 15.46
CA PHE A 86 -0.37 -3.76 14.29
C PHE A 86 -1.32 -4.96 14.44
N LYS A 87 -1.43 -5.57 15.64
CA LYS A 87 -2.42 -6.63 15.90
C LYS A 87 -3.84 -6.14 15.61
N ASN A 88 -4.21 -4.96 16.10
CA ASN A 88 -5.52 -4.36 15.87
C ASN A 88 -5.73 -3.97 14.39
N LEU A 89 -4.71 -3.45 13.71
CA LEU A 89 -4.79 -3.12 12.29
C LEU A 89 -5.06 -4.36 11.43
N TYR A 90 -4.52 -5.52 11.83
CA TYR A 90 -4.63 -6.78 11.10
C TYR A 90 -5.76 -7.70 11.56
N ASP A 91 -6.56 -7.29 12.54
CA ASP A 91 -7.71 -8.04 13.01
C ASP A 91 -8.90 -7.92 12.05
N GLU A 92 -8.98 -8.79 11.05
CA GLU A 92 -10.03 -8.75 10.02
C GLU A 92 -11.46 -9.02 10.53
N THR A 93 -11.63 -9.32 11.82
CA THR A 93 -12.96 -9.41 12.46
C THR A 93 -13.60 -8.04 12.70
N GLN A 94 -12.79 -6.96 12.67
CA GLN A 94 -13.24 -5.58 12.86
C GLN A 94 -13.35 -4.82 11.54
N ASP A 95 -14.24 -3.83 11.52
CA ASP A 95 -14.42 -2.92 10.39
C ASP A 95 -13.10 -2.22 9.98
N LEU A 96 -12.90 -2.09 8.67
CA LEU A 96 -11.67 -1.55 8.11
C LEU A 96 -11.45 -0.07 8.48
N VAL A 97 -12.52 0.75 8.46
CA VAL A 97 -12.42 2.17 8.85
C VAL A 97 -12.05 2.27 10.33
N MET A 98 -12.70 1.48 11.18
CA MET A 98 -12.38 1.44 12.61
C MET A 98 -10.92 1.07 12.87
N ARG A 99 -10.38 0.06 12.17
CA ARG A 99 -8.98 -0.37 12.31
C ARG A 99 -7.98 0.70 11.88
N ILE A 100 -8.21 1.33 10.72
CA ILE A 100 -7.35 2.40 10.19
C ILE A 100 -7.31 3.59 11.15
N GLU A 101 -8.48 4.06 11.60
CA GLU A 101 -8.57 5.21 12.51
C GLU A 101 -8.00 4.88 13.90
N SER A 102 -8.20 3.66 14.39
CA SER A 102 -7.63 3.21 15.68
C SER A 102 -6.10 3.15 15.62
N PHE A 103 -5.53 2.61 14.55
CA PHE A 103 -4.08 2.62 14.34
C PHE A 103 -3.54 4.05 14.33
N ARG A 104 -4.20 4.95 13.59
CA ARG A 104 -3.78 6.34 13.47
C ARG A 104 -3.79 7.07 14.82
N LYS A 105 -4.87 6.97 15.60
CA LYS A 105 -4.97 7.56 16.96
C LYS A 105 -3.96 6.95 17.93
N GLY A 106 -3.73 5.64 17.82
CA GLY A 106 -2.74 4.94 18.61
C GLY A 106 -1.33 5.46 18.35
N ILE A 107 -0.94 5.63 17.09
CA ILE A 107 0.35 6.22 16.73
C ILE A 107 0.46 7.68 17.19
N GLU A 108 -0.61 8.48 17.10
CA GLU A 108 -0.59 9.85 17.64
C GLU A 108 -0.27 9.84 19.14
N SER A 109 -0.79 8.87 19.89
CA SER A 109 -0.51 8.69 21.32
C SER A 109 0.93 8.24 21.59
N VAL A 110 1.46 7.29 20.81
CA VAL A 110 2.87 6.85 20.89
C VAL A 110 3.81 8.00 20.55
N HIS A 111 3.50 8.77 19.51
CA HIS A 111 4.28 9.92 19.09
C HIS A 111 4.36 11.01 20.17
N ALA A 112 3.24 11.33 20.83
CA ALA A 112 3.20 12.30 21.92
C ALA A 112 4.06 11.90 23.13
N LYS A 113 4.26 10.59 23.36
CA LYS A 113 5.19 10.08 24.38
C LYS A 113 6.64 10.09 23.91
N TRP A 114 6.87 9.82 22.62
CA TRP A 114 8.21 9.71 22.03
C TRP A 114 8.89 11.07 21.83
N ASP A 115 8.12 12.11 21.49
CA ASP A 115 8.65 13.43 21.18
C ASP A 115 8.26 14.49 22.22
N SER A 116 9.19 14.79 23.12
CA SER A 116 9.06 15.86 24.11
C SER A 116 9.36 17.26 23.56
N GLU A 117 9.95 17.37 22.36
CA GLU A 117 10.45 18.62 21.77
C GLU A 117 9.53 19.20 20.67
N GLY A 118 8.50 18.46 20.26
CA GLY A 118 7.35 19.00 19.51
C GLY A 118 7.45 18.96 17.98
N ASN A 119 8.16 17.98 17.40
CA ASN A 119 7.92 17.63 15.99
C ASN A 119 6.47 17.14 15.87
N LYS A 120 5.73 17.68 14.91
CA LYS A 120 4.30 17.39 14.75
C LYS A 120 4.00 16.15 13.92
N ASN A 121 5.02 15.59 13.25
CA ASN A 121 4.80 14.66 12.15
C ASN A 121 5.22 13.23 12.51
N HIS A 122 4.24 12.40 12.86
CA HIS A 122 4.43 10.95 12.98
C HIS A 122 4.50 10.22 11.62
N TYR A 123 4.11 10.90 10.52
CA TYR A 123 4.15 10.44 9.13
C TYR A 123 3.30 9.20 8.78
N GLN A 124 2.60 8.58 9.74
CA GLN A 124 1.72 7.42 9.53
C GLN A 124 0.35 7.86 8.96
N THR A 125 0.36 8.33 7.71
CA THR A 125 -0.85 8.76 6.97
C THR A 125 -1.70 7.57 6.51
N TYR A 126 -2.91 7.81 6.00
CA TYR A 126 -3.75 6.76 5.39
C TYR A 126 -3.04 5.98 4.28
N ASN A 127 -2.17 6.62 3.51
CA ASN A 127 -1.34 5.94 2.51
C ASN A 127 -0.41 4.90 3.14
N VAL A 128 0.27 5.30 4.20
CA VAL A 128 1.18 4.43 4.94
C VAL A 128 0.43 3.27 5.59
N ILE A 129 -0.71 3.55 6.23
CA ILE A 129 -1.54 2.52 6.87
C ILE A 129 -2.08 1.52 5.82
N SER A 130 -2.56 2.01 4.67
CA SER A 130 -2.99 1.14 3.57
C SER A 130 -1.85 0.30 3.00
N THR A 131 -0.62 0.81 3.00
CA THR A 131 0.57 0.05 2.60
C THR A 131 0.84 -1.10 3.58
N TYR A 132 0.71 -0.87 4.89
CA TYR A 132 0.85 -1.95 5.89
C TYR A 132 -0.21 -3.03 5.73
N LEU A 133 -1.45 -2.66 5.41
CA LEU A 133 -2.53 -3.59 5.12
C LEU A 133 -2.24 -4.43 3.87
N TRP A 134 -1.85 -3.79 2.77
CA TRP A 134 -1.46 -4.47 1.53
C TRP A 134 -0.25 -5.39 1.70
N LEU A 135 0.78 -4.98 2.44
CA LEU A 135 1.94 -5.85 2.71
C LEU A 135 1.54 -7.14 3.45
N ARG A 136 0.58 -7.05 4.38
CA ARG A 136 0.12 -8.18 5.19
C ARG A 136 -0.94 -9.05 4.51
N PHE A 137 -1.81 -8.47 3.70
CA PHE A 137 -2.87 -9.16 2.95
C PHE A 137 -2.88 -8.67 1.49
N PRO A 138 -1.83 -9.01 0.71
CA PRO A 138 -1.65 -8.49 -0.66
C PRO A 138 -2.76 -8.91 -1.63
N ASP A 139 -3.44 -10.03 -1.36
CA ASP A 139 -4.55 -10.53 -2.18
C ASP A 139 -5.89 -9.85 -1.89
N LYS A 140 -5.96 -9.00 -0.86
CA LYS A 140 -7.21 -8.38 -0.39
C LYS A 140 -7.18 -6.86 -0.36
N TYR A 141 -6.03 -6.28 -0.01
CA TYR A 141 -5.89 -4.84 0.18
C TYR A 141 -4.98 -4.23 -0.86
N TYR A 142 -5.01 -2.90 -0.97
CA TYR A 142 -4.23 -2.13 -1.94
C TYR A 142 -3.49 -0.98 -1.27
N ILE A 143 -2.61 -0.32 -2.04
CA ILE A 143 -2.02 0.96 -1.63
C ILE A 143 -2.96 2.10 -2.01
N TYR A 144 -3.37 2.91 -1.02
CA TYR A 144 -4.11 4.15 -1.23
C TYR A 144 -3.15 5.35 -1.25
N LYS A 145 -2.92 5.95 -2.41
CA LYS A 145 -2.24 7.25 -2.49
C LYS A 145 -3.24 8.30 -2.98
N PRO A 146 -3.52 9.39 -2.23
CA PRO A 146 -4.62 10.29 -2.54
C PRO A 146 -4.62 10.86 -3.96
N SER A 147 -3.47 11.27 -4.51
CA SER A 147 -3.39 11.80 -5.87
C SER A 147 -3.66 10.73 -6.93
N ILE A 148 -3.13 9.54 -6.73
CA ILE A 148 -3.26 8.42 -7.66
C ILE A 148 -4.70 7.91 -7.68
N ALA A 149 -5.28 7.70 -6.50
CA ALA A 149 -6.68 7.32 -6.39
C ALA A 149 -7.59 8.38 -7.03
N GLN A 150 -7.33 9.66 -6.76
CA GLN A 150 -8.10 10.77 -7.34
C GLN A 150 -8.08 10.73 -8.87
N GLU A 151 -6.91 10.55 -9.48
CA GLU A 151 -6.76 10.43 -10.94
C GLU A 151 -7.56 9.24 -11.51
N MET A 152 -7.47 8.08 -10.86
CA MET A 152 -8.22 6.88 -11.30
C MET A 152 -9.73 7.10 -11.25
N PHE A 153 -10.23 7.72 -10.17
CA PHE A 153 -11.66 8.06 -10.08
C PHE A 153 -12.07 9.05 -11.17
N GLU A 154 -11.29 10.11 -11.42
CA GLU A 154 -11.64 11.11 -12.42
C GLU A 154 -11.71 10.54 -13.84
N ARG A 155 -10.83 9.59 -14.17
CA ARG A 155 -10.84 8.91 -15.47
C ARG A 155 -12.00 7.94 -15.62
N LEU A 156 -12.19 7.07 -14.62
CA LEU A 156 -13.01 5.88 -14.76
C LEU A 156 -14.41 6.00 -14.15
N VAL A 157 -14.66 6.99 -13.30
CA VAL A 157 -15.93 7.11 -12.58
C VAL A 157 -16.52 8.52 -12.73
N GLY A 158 -15.71 9.54 -12.49
CA GLY A 158 -16.09 10.94 -12.52
C GLY A 158 -15.49 11.72 -11.35
N LYS A 159 -15.78 13.03 -11.31
CA LYS A 159 -15.23 13.93 -10.29
C LYS A 159 -15.72 13.56 -8.89
N ILE A 160 -14.76 13.34 -7.99
CA ILE A 160 -14.97 13.08 -6.56
C ILE A 160 -14.01 13.93 -5.74
N LYS A 161 -14.26 14.14 -4.44
CA LYS A 161 -13.28 14.73 -3.52
C LYS A 161 -12.87 13.70 -2.48
N LEU A 162 -11.85 12.90 -2.77
CA LEU A 162 -11.43 11.81 -1.86
C LEU A 162 -10.79 12.33 -0.57
N ARG A 163 -9.99 13.39 -0.64
CA ARG A 163 -9.18 13.87 0.49
C ARG A 163 -9.99 14.26 1.73
N SER A 164 -11.27 14.62 1.57
CA SER A 164 -12.16 14.99 2.67
C SER A 164 -12.80 13.79 3.38
N LEU A 165 -12.59 12.56 2.90
CA LEU A 165 -13.29 11.38 3.40
C LEU A 165 -12.50 10.59 4.46
N GLY A 166 -11.25 10.94 4.76
CA GLY A 166 -10.44 10.19 5.74
C GLY A 166 -10.26 8.71 5.34
N ALA A 167 -10.40 7.78 6.30
CA ALA A 167 -10.32 6.34 6.02
C ALA A 167 -11.39 5.83 5.02
N GLU A 168 -12.54 6.49 4.88
CA GLU A 168 -13.53 6.13 3.84
C GLU A 168 -12.99 6.31 2.42
N ALA A 169 -12.01 7.20 2.22
CA ALA A 169 -11.32 7.32 0.93
C ALA A 169 -10.59 6.02 0.57
N VAL A 170 -10.00 5.34 1.55
CA VAL A 170 -9.30 4.06 1.37
C VAL A 170 -10.29 3.00 0.94
N VAL A 171 -11.41 2.85 1.65
CA VAL A 171 -12.47 1.88 1.35
C VAL A 171 -13.03 2.10 -0.05
N LYS A 172 -13.32 3.35 -0.43
CA LYS A 172 -13.81 3.66 -1.78
C LYS A 172 -12.77 3.32 -2.86
N THR A 173 -11.49 3.60 -2.60
CA THR A 173 -10.41 3.26 -3.53
C THR A 173 -10.30 1.76 -3.70
N TYR A 174 -10.40 0.98 -2.61
CA TYR A 174 -10.35 -0.48 -2.69
C TYR A 174 -11.49 -1.04 -3.54
N LYS A 175 -12.72 -0.52 -3.40
CA LYS A 175 -13.84 -0.94 -4.25
C LYS A 175 -13.60 -0.70 -5.74
N LEU A 176 -13.07 0.48 -6.09
CA LEU A 176 -12.71 0.75 -7.49
C LEU A 176 -11.58 -0.18 -7.96
N TYR A 177 -10.59 -0.44 -7.11
CA TYR A 177 -9.47 -1.30 -7.47
C TYR A 177 -9.89 -2.77 -7.56
N ASP A 178 -10.86 -3.22 -6.78
CA ASP A 178 -11.46 -4.56 -6.93
C ASP A 178 -12.10 -4.70 -8.32
N GLU A 179 -12.90 -3.71 -8.76
CA GLU A 179 -13.48 -3.69 -10.10
C GLU A 179 -12.40 -3.72 -11.20
N ILE A 180 -11.28 -3.01 -11.03
CA ILE A 180 -10.16 -3.03 -11.97
C ILE A 180 -9.46 -4.39 -11.98
N SER A 181 -9.19 -4.95 -10.79
CA SER A 181 -8.54 -6.25 -10.61
C SER A 181 -9.33 -7.37 -11.29
N ASP A 182 -10.66 -7.34 -11.18
CA ASP A 182 -11.57 -8.30 -11.84
C ASP A 182 -11.46 -8.28 -13.38
N VAL A 183 -11.01 -7.16 -13.94
CA VAL A 183 -10.68 -7.04 -15.37
C VAL A 183 -9.26 -7.53 -15.64
N LEU A 184 -8.27 -7.11 -14.84
CA LEU A 184 -6.87 -7.52 -15.03
C LEU A 184 -6.65 -9.03 -14.91
N VAL A 185 -7.35 -9.70 -13.99
CA VAL A 185 -7.25 -11.17 -13.82
C VAL A 185 -7.64 -11.91 -15.11
N LYS A 186 -8.47 -11.32 -15.96
CA LYS A 186 -8.92 -11.91 -17.23
C LYS A 186 -7.99 -11.60 -18.41
N ASP A 187 -7.02 -10.69 -18.24
CA ASP A 187 -6.05 -10.34 -19.28
C ASP A 187 -4.85 -11.31 -19.25
N ALA A 188 -4.95 -12.36 -20.07
CA ALA A 188 -3.92 -13.40 -20.15
C ALA A 188 -2.58 -12.86 -20.69
N GLU A 189 -2.60 -11.83 -21.54
CA GLU A 189 -1.38 -11.21 -22.07
C GLU A 189 -0.63 -10.49 -20.96
N LEU A 190 -1.32 -9.64 -20.18
CA LEU A 190 -0.72 -8.96 -19.04
C LEU A 190 -0.19 -9.95 -18.00
N ARG A 191 -0.94 -11.04 -17.75
CA ARG A 191 -0.49 -12.14 -16.88
C ARG A 191 0.85 -12.69 -17.32
N GLU A 192 0.96 -13.07 -18.59
CA GLU A 192 2.19 -13.65 -19.14
C GLU A 192 3.36 -12.66 -19.07
N MET A 193 3.11 -11.38 -19.38
CA MET A 193 4.12 -10.32 -19.29
C MET A 193 4.64 -10.14 -17.85
N LEU A 194 3.72 -10.16 -16.88
CA LEU A 194 4.05 -10.05 -15.47
C LEU A 194 4.88 -11.27 -15.01
N GLU A 195 4.43 -12.48 -15.30
CA GLU A 195 5.11 -13.72 -14.93
C GLU A 195 6.54 -13.79 -15.49
N LYS A 196 6.76 -13.37 -16.74
CA LYS A 196 8.10 -13.28 -17.35
C LYS A 196 9.03 -12.29 -16.64
N SER A 197 8.47 -11.29 -15.99
CA SER A 197 9.22 -10.25 -15.27
C SER A 197 9.49 -10.63 -13.81
N MET A 198 8.79 -11.63 -13.27
CA MET A 198 8.93 -12.05 -11.88
C MET A 198 10.22 -12.84 -11.64
N THR A 199 10.75 -12.68 -10.44
CA THR A 199 11.90 -13.43 -9.91
C THR A 199 11.51 -14.14 -8.62
N ALA A 200 12.33 -15.07 -8.13
CA ALA A 200 12.00 -15.88 -6.94
C ALA A 200 11.79 -15.05 -5.65
N ASP A 201 12.32 -13.81 -5.60
CA ASP A 201 12.12 -12.88 -4.50
C ASP A 201 10.88 -11.97 -4.68
N CYS A 202 10.01 -12.26 -5.65
CA CYS A 202 8.76 -11.56 -5.87
C CYS A 202 7.56 -12.34 -5.32
N TYR A 203 6.57 -11.61 -4.84
CA TYR A 203 5.27 -12.19 -4.48
C TYR A 203 4.51 -12.62 -5.75
N GLN A 204 3.84 -13.78 -5.70
CA GLN A 204 2.99 -14.24 -6.80
C GLN A 204 1.63 -13.56 -6.72
N ASP A 205 1.46 -12.48 -7.47
CA ASP A 205 0.26 -11.64 -7.46
C ASP A 205 -0.89 -12.26 -8.25
N LEU A 206 -1.39 -13.43 -7.82
CA LEU A 206 -2.38 -14.21 -8.55
C LEU A 206 -3.67 -13.43 -8.79
N ASP A 207 -4.11 -12.61 -7.84
CA ASP A 207 -5.34 -11.82 -7.95
C ASP A 207 -5.15 -10.46 -8.66
N MET A 208 -3.97 -10.19 -9.21
CA MET A 208 -3.62 -8.93 -9.90
C MET A 208 -3.80 -7.67 -9.03
N LYS A 209 -3.74 -7.80 -7.70
CA LYS A 209 -3.95 -6.70 -6.77
C LYS A 209 -2.79 -5.72 -6.81
N THR A 210 -1.56 -6.25 -6.83
CA THR A 210 -0.36 -5.42 -6.94
C THR A 210 -0.23 -4.83 -8.35
N ALA A 211 -0.55 -5.58 -9.39
CA ALA A 211 -0.64 -5.08 -10.76
C ALA A 211 -1.67 -3.95 -10.90
N THR A 212 -2.81 -4.03 -10.20
CA THR A 212 -3.80 -2.94 -10.15
C THR A 212 -3.21 -1.68 -9.53
N VAL A 213 -2.45 -1.80 -8.44
CA VAL A 213 -1.73 -0.65 -7.86
C VAL A 213 -0.73 -0.10 -8.88
N ASP A 214 0.02 -0.96 -9.57
CA ASP A 214 1.03 -0.51 -10.54
C ASP A 214 0.43 0.24 -11.72
N LEU A 215 -0.66 -0.29 -12.30
CA LEU A 215 -1.44 0.39 -13.34
C LEU A 215 -1.88 1.79 -12.87
N ALA A 216 -2.41 1.91 -11.65
CA ALA A 216 -2.83 3.21 -11.14
C ALA A 216 -1.65 4.20 -11.02
N TYR A 217 -0.48 3.72 -10.60
CA TYR A 217 0.75 4.53 -10.57
C TYR A 217 1.19 4.95 -11.98
N TYR A 218 1.14 4.04 -12.95
CA TYR A 218 1.43 4.35 -14.36
C TYR A 218 0.52 5.46 -14.89
N VAL A 219 -0.80 5.34 -14.69
CA VAL A 219 -1.80 6.33 -15.15
C VAL A 219 -1.52 7.72 -14.58
N ASN A 220 -1.07 7.82 -13.32
CA ASN A 220 -0.69 9.10 -12.73
C ASN A 220 0.65 9.65 -13.28
N SER A 221 1.58 8.78 -13.70
CA SER A 221 2.92 9.17 -14.18
C SER A 221 2.94 9.59 -15.65
N SER A 222 2.07 9.04 -16.49
CA SER A 222 2.02 9.33 -17.94
C SER A 222 1.52 10.75 -18.29
N TYR A 223 1.27 11.60 -17.29
CA TYR A 223 0.74 12.96 -17.44
C TYR A 223 1.60 14.04 -16.75
N VAL A 224 2.87 13.75 -16.49
CA VAL A 224 3.90 14.73 -16.06
C VAL A 224 4.91 14.98 -17.16
#